data_AF-A0A7X6UQ88-F1
#
_entry.id   AF-A0A7X6UQ88-F1
#
_cell.length_a   1.000
_cell.length_b   1.000
_cell.length_c   1.000
_cell.angle_alpha   90.00
_cell.angle_beta   90.00
_cell.angle_gamma   90.00
#
_symmetry.space_group_name_H-M   'P 1'
#
loop_
_entity.id
_entity.type
_entity.pdbx_description
1 polymer ?
#
loop_
_entity_poly.entity_id
_entity_poly.type
_entity_poly.pdbx_seq_one_letter_code
_entity_poly.pdbx_strand_id
1 'polypeptide(L)'
;MNEIEYSCKVTSHVQRQIELDITYPLGENALKNSYLLDLYIYSPYQLNVNEETYGIERFLGDIKSYTRHTFPAIPLAKLTDPAFRVGPLTRIKKMLSDENPSHDTLSYELRLLANFYQVNLQDAIRSFEKKQSPSYSAPKLEIEIRSFFSDIDRFLNSFRATKSAFTKVFDDSKMIETFNLADEAMSLSTEKVCFKFHDFAERVGISTSLRNELKSKIKTEIDRRITAGYATQIIPGRHVENEIALYRTGVLKKWTDSCMFMDKTQVKPSIHVTQALMSIAAGIAMTAALLLTFFADKYFPTMQVAVLIVLGYIVRDRLKDMLRGVL
;
A
#
# COMPACT_ATOMS: atom_id res chain seq x y z
N MET A 1 17.82 -16.18 9.81
CA MET A 1 17.04 -15.08 9.22
C MET A 1 17.54 -14.96 7.79
N ASN A 2 16.68 -15.10 6.79
CA ASN A 2 17.09 -14.76 5.42
C ASN A 2 17.29 -13.25 5.40
N GLU A 3 18.47 -12.78 4.98
CA GLU A 3 18.67 -11.39 4.63
C GLU A 3 17.60 -11.02 3.60
N ILE A 4 16.85 -9.95 3.86
CA ILE A 4 15.87 -9.44 2.91
C ILE A 4 16.68 -8.85 1.75
N GLU A 5 16.83 -9.59 0.67
CA GLU A 5 17.57 -9.13 -0.49
C GLU A 5 16.77 -8.05 -1.24
N TYR A 6 17.48 -7.12 -1.88
CA TYR A 6 16.85 -6.17 -2.80
C TYR A 6 16.08 -6.94 -3.87
N SER A 7 14.80 -6.61 -4.05
CA SER A 7 13.99 -7.26 -5.08
C SER A 7 13.06 -6.24 -5.73
N CYS A 8 12.87 -6.39 -7.04
CA CYS A 8 11.93 -5.63 -7.83
C CYS A 8 11.00 -6.60 -8.55
N LYS A 9 9.70 -6.41 -8.38
CA LYS A 9 8.68 -7.17 -9.09
C LYS A 9 7.82 -6.22 -9.91
N VAL A 10 7.69 -6.52 -11.19
CA VAL A 10 6.86 -5.76 -12.13
C VAL A 10 5.53 -6.49 -12.30
N THR A 11 4.43 -5.80 -12.13
CA THR A 11 3.10 -6.35 -12.38
C THR A 11 2.23 -5.37 -13.15
N SER A 12 1.27 -5.90 -13.93
CA SER A 12 0.20 -5.09 -14.48
C SER A 12 -0.82 -4.80 -13.37
N HIS A 13 -1.07 -3.52 -13.12
CA HIS A 13 -2.09 -3.07 -12.19
C HIS A 13 -3.26 -2.50 -13.00
N VAL A 14 -4.38 -3.22 -13.04
CA VAL A 14 -5.54 -2.85 -13.87
C VAL A 14 -5.11 -2.77 -15.36
N GLN A 15 -5.99 -2.28 -16.24
CA GLN A 15 -5.78 -2.30 -17.69
C GLN A 15 -4.79 -1.26 -18.22
N ARG A 16 -4.42 -0.24 -17.41
CA ARG A 16 -3.64 0.94 -17.88
C ARG A 16 -2.53 1.39 -16.92
N GLN A 17 -2.15 0.58 -15.93
CA GLN A 17 -1.08 0.93 -15.00
C GLN A 17 -0.08 -0.21 -14.87
N ILE A 18 1.16 0.16 -14.60
CA ILE A 18 2.24 -0.75 -14.26
C ILE A 18 2.59 -0.47 -12.81
N GLU A 19 2.69 -1.53 -12.01
CA GLU A 19 3.10 -1.47 -10.60
C GLU A 19 4.50 -2.06 -10.47
N LEU A 20 5.37 -1.29 -9.80
CA LEU A 20 6.75 -1.65 -9.47
C LEU A 20 6.83 -1.85 -7.96
N ASP A 21 6.86 -3.11 -7.53
CA ASP A 21 7.03 -3.49 -6.13
C ASP A 21 8.52 -3.64 -5.83
N ILE A 22 9.10 -2.67 -5.12
CA ILE A 22 10.52 -2.65 -4.77
C ILE A 22 10.70 -2.85 -3.27
N THR A 23 11.49 -3.85 -2.90
CA THR A 23 11.83 -4.15 -1.49
C THR A 23 13.23 -3.65 -1.17
N TYR A 24 13.33 -2.82 -0.12
CA TYR A 24 14.59 -2.26 0.36
C TYR A 24 14.97 -2.88 1.73
N PRO A 25 16.17 -3.46 1.88
CA PRO A 25 16.64 -3.93 3.19
C PRO A 25 16.98 -2.77 4.11
N LEU A 26 16.37 -2.71 5.28
CA LEU A 26 16.73 -1.73 6.32
C LEU A 26 17.96 -2.22 7.08
N GLY A 27 18.99 -1.38 7.25
CA GLY A 27 20.13 -1.70 8.10
C GLY A 27 19.71 -1.79 9.58
N GLU A 28 20.06 -2.89 10.25
CA GLU A 28 19.58 -3.21 11.61
C GLU A 28 19.86 -2.13 12.67
N ASN A 29 20.92 -1.32 12.48
CA ASN A 29 21.32 -0.24 13.39
C ASN A 29 21.41 1.14 12.71
N ALA A 30 20.89 1.27 11.49
CA ALA A 30 20.99 2.51 10.73
C ALA A 30 19.82 3.44 11.07
N LEU A 31 20.10 4.57 11.70
CA LEU A 31 19.11 5.64 11.93
C LEU A 31 18.59 6.24 10.62
N LYS A 32 19.38 6.15 9.53
CA LYS A 32 19.02 6.62 8.20
C LYS A 32 19.49 5.62 7.15
N ASN A 33 18.58 5.22 6.27
CA ASN A 33 18.87 4.42 5.09
C ASN A 33 18.60 5.28 3.85
N SER A 34 19.51 5.26 2.87
CA SER A 34 19.35 5.99 1.61
C SER A 34 19.56 5.03 0.45
N TYR A 35 18.64 5.03 -0.50
CA TYR A 35 18.69 4.18 -1.68
C TYR A 35 18.57 5.06 -2.92
N LEU A 36 19.40 4.78 -3.93
CA LEU A 36 19.27 5.35 -5.26
C LEU A 36 18.60 4.29 -6.15
N LEU A 37 17.54 4.68 -6.86
CA LEU A 37 16.86 3.83 -7.82
C LEU A 37 17.02 4.45 -9.21
N ASP A 38 17.78 3.78 -10.06
CA ASP A 38 17.85 4.10 -11.49
C ASP A 38 16.85 3.22 -12.23
N LEU A 39 15.86 3.85 -12.86
CA LEU A 39 14.80 3.16 -13.61
C LEU A 39 14.96 3.43 -15.11
N TYR A 40 15.19 2.36 -15.87
CA TYR A 40 15.30 2.39 -17.32
C TYR A 40 14.05 1.75 -17.94
N ILE A 41 13.26 2.55 -18.68
CA ILE A 41 12.07 2.08 -19.39
C ILE A 41 12.33 2.14 -20.89
N TYR A 42 12.23 1.01 -21.55
CA TYR A 42 12.35 0.90 -22.99
C TYR A 42 10.96 0.69 -23.60
N SER A 43 10.57 1.57 -24.52
CA SER A 43 9.31 1.49 -25.24
C SER A 43 9.58 1.23 -26.73
N PRO A 44 8.79 0.36 -27.39
CA PRO A 44 8.80 0.27 -28.84
C PRO A 44 8.50 1.63 -29.48
N TYR A 45 9.18 1.92 -30.60
CA TYR A 45 9.01 3.17 -31.34
C TYR A 45 7.55 3.44 -31.74
N GLN A 46 6.79 2.38 -32.03
CA GLN A 46 5.39 2.45 -32.45
C GLN A 46 4.46 3.01 -31.37
N LEU A 47 4.85 2.97 -30.09
CA LEU A 47 4.05 3.57 -29.00
C LEU A 47 4.24 5.09 -28.92
N ASN A 48 5.17 5.66 -29.70
CA ASN A 48 5.46 7.07 -29.77
C ASN A 48 5.67 7.72 -28.39
N VAL A 49 6.37 7.00 -27.49
CA VAL A 49 6.78 7.49 -26.16
C VAL A 49 8.16 8.10 -26.32
N ASN A 50 8.24 9.42 -26.33
CA ASN A 50 9.47 10.20 -26.47
C ASN A 50 9.40 11.49 -25.63
N GLU A 51 10.45 12.30 -25.65
CA GLU A 51 10.55 13.52 -24.86
C GLU A 51 9.40 14.52 -25.14
N GLU A 52 8.94 14.61 -26.39
CA GLU A 52 7.87 15.53 -26.79
C GLU A 52 6.47 15.04 -26.39
N THR A 53 6.22 13.72 -26.43
CA THR A 53 4.90 13.14 -26.16
C THR A 53 4.71 12.75 -24.69
N TYR A 54 5.76 12.22 -24.08
CA TYR A 54 5.77 11.67 -22.73
C TYR A 54 7.19 11.77 -22.12
N GLY A 55 7.67 13.01 -21.99
CA GLY A 55 8.95 13.33 -21.37
C GLY A 55 9.00 13.09 -19.85
N ILE A 56 10.16 13.39 -19.27
CA ILE A 56 10.50 13.09 -17.87
C ILE A 56 9.50 13.74 -16.89
N GLU A 57 9.12 15.00 -17.12
CA GLU A 57 8.18 15.70 -16.23
C GLU A 57 6.82 15.03 -16.18
N ARG A 58 6.29 14.64 -17.35
CA ARG A 58 5.00 13.95 -17.44
C ARG A 58 5.07 12.58 -16.80
N PHE A 59 6.15 11.84 -17.04
CA PHE A 59 6.40 10.55 -16.39
C PHE A 59 6.44 10.69 -14.86
N LEU A 60 7.22 11.63 -14.33
CA LEU A 60 7.32 11.88 -12.88
C LEU A 60 6.00 12.36 -12.29
N GLY A 61 5.21 13.15 -13.02
CA GLY A 61 3.87 13.60 -12.61
C GLY A 61 2.86 12.45 -12.51
N ASP A 62 2.97 11.44 -13.36
CA ASP A 62 2.11 10.27 -13.36
C ASP A 62 2.56 9.18 -12.36
N ILE A 63 3.80 9.24 -11.85
CA ILE A 63 4.29 8.32 -10.83
C ILE A 63 3.56 8.51 -9.50
N LYS A 64 2.97 7.42 -9.01
CA LYS A 64 2.43 7.32 -7.65
C LYS A 64 3.29 6.38 -6.82
N SER A 65 4.28 6.94 -6.13
CA SER A 65 5.13 6.17 -5.21
C SER A 65 4.45 6.00 -3.85
N TYR A 66 4.34 4.79 -3.33
CA TYR A 66 3.90 4.50 -1.96
C TYR A 66 4.96 3.68 -1.25
N THR A 67 5.41 4.16 -0.09
CA THR A 67 6.34 3.42 0.76
C THR A 67 5.58 2.83 1.93
N ARG A 68 5.82 1.54 2.20
CA ARG A 68 5.24 0.85 3.34
C ARG A 68 6.26 -0.05 4.00
N HIS A 69 6.11 -0.28 5.30
CA HIS A 69 6.91 -1.31 5.97
C HIS A 69 6.43 -2.71 5.52
N THR A 70 7.37 -3.63 5.38
CA THR A 70 7.07 -5.06 5.22
C THR A 70 7.10 -5.71 6.60
N PHE A 71 6.20 -6.66 6.83
CA PHE A 71 6.18 -7.40 8.09
C PHE A 71 7.00 -8.69 8.02
N PRO A 72 7.59 -9.13 9.15
CA PRO A 72 8.07 -10.49 9.26
C PRO A 72 6.91 -11.48 9.18
N ALA A 73 7.14 -12.65 8.59
CA ALA A 73 6.19 -13.74 8.61
C ALA A 73 6.08 -14.30 10.04
N ILE A 74 5.02 -13.92 10.76
CA ILE A 74 4.73 -14.42 12.12
C ILE A 74 3.52 -15.36 12.05
N PRO A 75 3.69 -16.67 12.34
CA PRO A 75 2.58 -17.63 12.32
C PRO A 75 1.47 -17.28 13.31
N LEU A 76 0.22 -17.63 12.98
CA LEU A 76 -0.95 -17.41 13.83
C LEU A 76 -0.77 -17.98 15.25
N ALA A 77 -0.25 -19.21 15.37
CA ALA A 77 0.04 -19.83 16.66
C ALA A 77 0.91 -18.94 17.56
N LYS A 78 1.94 -18.29 16.99
CA LYS A 78 2.84 -17.38 17.72
C LYS A 78 2.15 -16.07 18.12
N LEU A 79 1.21 -15.56 17.32
CA LEU A 79 0.43 -14.38 17.69
C LEU A 79 -0.51 -14.62 18.88
N THR A 80 -0.88 -15.87 19.14
CA THR A 80 -1.70 -16.26 20.30
C THR A 80 -0.90 -16.63 21.54
N ASP A 81 0.42 -16.74 21.42
CA ASP A 81 1.31 -17.12 22.52
C ASP A 81 1.47 -15.95 23.51
N PRO A 82 1.06 -16.10 24.79
CA PRO A 82 1.28 -15.06 25.80
C PRO A 82 2.75 -14.70 26.05
N ALA A 83 3.68 -15.63 25.76
CA ALA A 83 5.11 -15.35 25.88
C ALA A 83 5.62 -14.39 24.80
N PHE A 84 4.88 -14.24 23.69
CA PHE A 84 5.22 -13.32 22.61
C PHE A 84 4.81 -11.87 22.95
N ARG A 85 5.62 -11.23 23.80
CA ARG A 85 5.37 -9.87 24.34
C ARG A 85 5.31 -8.77 23.27
N VAL A 86 6.03 -8.95 22.17
CA VAL A 86 6.05 -8.01 21.03
C VAL A 86 4.94 -8.29 20.01
N GLY A 87 4.01 -9.21 20.31
CA GLY A 87 2.85 -9.47 19.46
C GLY A 87 1.78 -8.38 19.61
N PRO A 88 1.12 -7.97 18.52
CA PRO A 88 0.05 -6.96 18.57
C PRO A 88 -1.11 -7.38 19.49
N LEU A 89 -1.50 -8.65 19.51
CA LEU A 89 -2.55 -9.14 20.42
C LEU A 89 -2.16 -9.00 21.90
N THR A 90 -0.89 -9.30 22.24
CA THR A 90 -0.37 -9.14 23.60
C THR A 90 -0.30 -7.68 24.01
N ARG A 91 0.12 -6.78 23.09
CA ARG A 91 0.11 -5.34 23.32
C ARG A 91 -1.30 -4.80 23.53
N ILE A 92 -2.26 -5.19 22.70
CA ILE A 92 -3.68 -4.84 22.88
C ILE A 92 -4.17 -5.24 24.27
N LYS A 93 -3.95 -6.50 24.69
CA LYS A 93 -4.37 -6.99 26.02
C LYS A 93 -3.72 -6.19 27.15
N LYS A 94 -2.45 -5.83 27.02
CA LYS A 94 -1.74 -4.99 27.98
C LYS A 94 -2.35 -3.58 28.05
N MET A 95 -2.57 -2.95 26.90
CA MET A 95 -3.17 -1.61 26.83
C MET A 95 -4.58 -1.57 27.43
N LEU A 96 -5.37 -2.63 27.26
CA LEU A 96 -6.69 -2.75 27.90
C LEU A 96 -6.63 -2.91 29.43
N SER A 97 -5.45 -3.13 30.00
CA SER A 97 -5.24 -3.16 31.45
C SER A 97 -4.69 -1.84 32.00
N ASP A 98 -4.32 -0.90 31.13
CA ASP A 98 -3.85 0.44 31.52
C ASP A 98 -5.05 1.34 31.85
N GLU A 99 -4.89 2.30 32.78
CA GLU A 99 -5.99 3.18 33.22
C GLU A 99 -6.51 4.11 32.11
N ASN A 100 -5.65 4.50 31.17
CA ASN A 100 -6.01 5.41 30.08
C ASN A 100 -5.25 5.08 28.78
N PRO A 101 -5.65 4.03 28.05
CA PRO A 101 -4.98 3.65 26.82
C PRO A 101 -5.16 4.68 25.70
N SER A 102 -4.06 4.96 24.99
CA SER A 102 -4.08 5.82 23.80
C SER A 102 -4.98 5.25 22.70
N HIS A 103 -5.98 6.03 22.29
CA HIS A 103 -6.93 5.66 21.23
C HIS A 103 -6.20 5.41 19.90
N ASP A 104 -5.27 6.29 19.52
CA ASP A 104 -4.53 6.21 18.26
C ASP A 104 -3.61 5.00 18.23
N THR A 105 -2.89 4.74 19.32
CA THR A 105 -2.02 3.58 19.43
C THR A 105 -2.84 2.29 19.38
N LEU A 106 -3.99 2.24 20.05
CA LEU A 106 -4.81 1.03 20.06
C LEU A 106 -5.47 0.78 18.70
N SER A 107 -5.93 1.85 18.04
CA SER A 107 -6.44 1.77 16.67
C SER A 107 -5.36 1.26 15.71
N TYR A 108 -4.13 1.75 15.83
CA TYR A 108 -2.98 1.25 15.07
C TYR A 108 -2.76 -0.25 15.33
N GLU A 109 -2.74 -0.69 16.59
CA GLU A 109 -2.53 -2.10 16.95
C GLU A 109 -3.64 -3.03 16.44
N LEU A 110 -4.90 -2.59 16.44
CA LEU A 110 -6.03 -3.36 15.89
C LEU A 110 -5.89 -3.55 14.37
N ARG A 111 -5.52 -2.47 13.65
CA ARG A 111 -5.29 -2.51 12.20
C ARG A 111 -4.12 -3.40 11.85
N LEU A 112 -3.04 -3.27 12.63
CA LEU A 112 -1.84 -4.09 12.54
C LEU A 112 -2.16 -5.58 12.75
N LEU A 113 -2.89 -5.92 13.81
CA LEU A 113 -3.32 -7.28 14.11
C LEU A 113 -4.18 -7.88 12.98
N ALA A 114 -5.15 -7.11 12.50
CA ALA A 114 -5.99 -7.51 11.38
C ALA A 114 -5.16 -7.74 10.11
N ASN A 115 -4.21 -6.86 9.80
CA ASN A 115 -3.32 -7.03 8.66
C ASN A 115 -2.48 -8.31 8.77
N PHE A 116 -1.82 -8.54 9.91
CA PHE A 116 -1.06 -9.77 10.18
C PHE A 116 -1.89 -11.03 9.95
N TYR A 117 -3.13 -11.03 10.43
CA TYR A 117 -4.06 -12.13 10.22
C TYR A 117 -4.36 -12.36 8.74
N GLN A 118 -4.72 -11.30 8.01
CA GLN A 118 -5.05 -11.37 6.58
C GLN A 118 -3.88 -11.88 5.73
N VAL A 119 -2.67 -11.40 5.99
CA VAL A 119 -1.46 -11.82 5.27
C VAL A 119 -1.13 -13.29 5.56
N ASN A 120 -1.17 -13.70 6.83
CA ASN A 120 -0.94 -15.10 7.22
C ASN A 120 -1.89 -16.06 6.49
N LEU A 121 -3.17 -15.69 6.40
CA LEU A 121 -4.20 -16.47 5.73
C LEU A 121 -3.94 -16.63 4.22
N GLN A 122 -3.52 -15.55 3.56
CA GLN A 122 -3.19 -15.57 2.14
C GLN A 122 -1.91 -16.37 1.85
N ASP A 123 -0.88 -16.20 2.67
CA ASP A 123 0.40 -16.90 2.50
C ASP A 123 0.29 -18.38 2.82
N ALA A 124 -0.56 -18.77 3.79
CA ALA A 124 -0.87 -20.17 4.05
C ALA A 124 -1.44 -20.85 2.80
N ILE A 125 -2.47 -20.28 2.17
CA ILE A 125 -3.05 -20.83 0.93
C ILE A 125 -1.99 -21.01 -0.14
N ARG A 126 -1.20 -19.95 -0.42
CA ARG A 126 -0.13 -20.01 -1.42
C ARG A 126 0.90 -21.09 -1.10
N SER A 127 1.22 -21.28 0.18
CA SER A 127 2.13 -22.34 0.63
C SER A 127 1.55 -23.73 0.35
N PHE A 128 0.27 -23.95 0.62
CA PHE A 128 -0.41 -25.22 0.33
C PHE A 128 -0.54 -25.48 -1.18
N GLU A 129 -0.85 -24.47 -1.97
CA GLU A 129 -0.88 -24.58 -3.44
C GLU A 129 0.50 -24.96 -4.01
N LYS A 130 1.59 -24.38 -3.49
CA LYS A 130 2.97 -24.74 -3.90
C LYS A 130 3.38 -26.15 -3.49
N LYS A 131 2.83 -26.68 -2.39
CA LYS A 131 3.09 -28.05 -1.91
C LYS A 131 2.41 -29.13 -2.77
N GLN A 132 1.61 -28.76 -3.78
CA GLN A 132 0.99 -29.65 -4.75
C GLN A 132 2.03 -30.24 -5.74
N SER A 133 3.01 -30.97 -5.22
CA SER A 133 3.95 -31.77 -6.01
C SER A 133 3.61 -33.26 -5.88
N PRO A 134 3.94 -34.11 -6.88
CA PRO A 134 3.66 -35.55 -6.87
C PRO A 134 4.23 -36.32 -5.65
N SER A 135 5.16 -35.70 -4.93
CA SER A 135 5.83 -36.27 -3.76
C SER A 135 5.07 -36.07 -2.44
N TYR A 136 3.99 -35.26 -2.41
CA TYR A 136 3.29 -34.95 -1.17
C TYR A 136 2.11 -35.89 -0.89
N SER A 137 2.14 -36.56 0.27
CA SER A 137 1.11 -37.50 0.70
C SER A 137 -0.17 -36.78 1.18
N ALA A 138 -1.34 -37.16 0.64
CA ALA A 138 -2.63 -36.54 0.96
C ALA A 138 -2.99 -36.56 2.47
N PRO A 139 -2.75 -37.64 3.24
CA PRO A 139 -2.95 -37.64 4.69
C PRO A 139 -2.12 -36.59 5.44
N LYS A 140 -0.87 -36.36 5.04
CA LYS A 140 -0.01 -35.35 5.67
C LYS A 140 -0.55 -33.94 5.42
N LEU A 141 -0.98 -33.68 4.18
CA LEU A 141 -1.60 -32.42 3.79
C LEU A 141 -2.88 -32.16 4.60
N GLU A 142 -3.72 -33.18 4.80
CA GLU A 142 -4.93 -33.07 5.62
C GLU A 142 -4.62 -32.69 7.08
N ILE A 143 -3.60 -33.30 7.70
CA ILE A 143 -3.17 -32.96 9.06
C ILE A 143 -2.71 -31.49 9.14
N GLU A 144 -1.90 -31.03 8.18
CA GLU A 144 -1.43 -29.64 8.15
C GLU A 144 -2.59 -28.64 7.97
N ILE A 145 -3.56 -28.97 7.11
CA ILE A 145 -4.76 -28.14 6.92
C ILE A 145 -5.58 -28.06 8.21
N ARG A 146 -5.81 -29.19 8.88
CA ARG A 146 -6.54 -29.25 10.16
C ARG A 146 -5.85 -28.41 11.24
N SER A 147 -4.52 -28.54 11.36
CA SER A 147 -3.72 -27.73 12.28
C SER A 147 -3.87 -26.24 11.99
N PHE A 148 -3.81 -25.84 10.73
CA PHE A 148 -3.96 -24.44 10.32
C PHE A 148 -5.35 -23.88 10.68
N PHE A 149 -6.43 -24.64 10.47
CA PHE A 149 -7.77 -24.23 10.86
C PHE A 149 -7.97 -24.18 12.38
N SER A 150 -7.31 -25.07 13.13
CA SER A 150 -7.26 -24.97 14.60
C SER A 150 -6.56 -23.69 15.08
N ASP A 151 -5.47 -23.28 14.41
CA ASP A 151 -4.79 -22.02 14.72
C ASP A 151 -5.66 -20.80 14.41
N ILE A 152 -6.43 -20.84 13.32
CA ILE A 152 -7.44 -19.83 13.01
C ILE A 152 -8.47 -19.69 14.14
N ASP A 153 -9.06 -20.81 14.58
CA ASP A 153 -10.07 -20.79 15.64
C ASP A 153 -9.49 -20.24 16.94
N ARG A 154 -8.30 -20.72 17.32
CA ARG A 154 -7.60 -20.26 18.53
C ARG A 154 -7.32 -18.77 18.49
N PHE A 155 -6.88 -18.25 17.34
CA PHE A 155 -6.61 -16.83 17.15
C PHE A 155 -7.89 -16.00 17.26
N LEU A 156 -8.93 -16.35 16.50
CA LEU A 156 -10.19 -15.63 16.50
C LEU A 156 -10.81 -15.63 17.90
N ASN A 157 -10.85 -16.78 18.58
CA ASN A 157 -11.37 -16.85 19.95
C ASN A 157 -10.55 -15.99 20.92
N SER A 158 -9.22 -15.99 20.78
CA SER A 158 -8.34 -15.18 21.63
C SER A 158 -8.51 -13.67 21.43
N PHE A 159 -8.74 -13.24 20.18
CA PHE A 159 -9.04 -11.84 19.86
C PHE A 159 -10.45 -11.48 20.32
N ARG A 160 -11.46 -12.27 19.98
CA ARG A 160 -12.87 -11.99 20.29
C ARG A 160 -13.13 -11.99 21.81
N ALA A 161 -12.38 -12.77 22.58
CA ALA A 161 -12.42 -12.75 24.05
C ALA A 161 -12.01 -11.40 24.65
N THR A 162 -11.24 -10.55 23.92
CA THR A 162 -10.88 -9.21 24.42
C THR A 162 -12.02 -8.21 24.31
N LYS A 163 -13.10 -8.53 23.57
CA LYS A 163 -14.24 -7.62 23.37
C LYS A 163 -14.88 -7.15 24.68
N SER A 164 -14.99 -8.02 25.67
CA SER A 164 -15.59 -7.68 26.97
C SER A 164 -14.70 -6.74 27.79
N ALA A 165 -13.38 -6.87 27.72
CA ALA A 165 -12.45 -5.92 28.33
C ALA A 165 -12.45 -4.60 27.56
N PHE A 166 -12.46 -4.66 26.23
CA PHE A 166 -12.48 -3.50 25.35
C PHE A 166 -13.70 -2.60 25.61
N THR A 167 -14.89 -3.18 25.67
CA THR A 167 -16.15 -2.46 25.93
C THR A 167 -16.29 -1.92 27.35
N LYS A 168 -15.44 -2.36 28.30
CA LYS A 168 -15.38 -1.76 29.65
C LYS A 168 -14.46 -0.55 29.72
N VAL A 169 -13.46 -0.51 28.84
CA VAL A 169 -12.46 0.57 28.79
C VAL A 169 -12.93 1.71 27.91
N PHE A 170 -13.64 1.40 26.82
CA PHE A 170 -14.11 2.37 25.85
C PHE A 170 -15.64 2.39 25.77
N ASP A 171 -16.21 3.54 26.13
CA ASP A 171 -17.63 3.84 25.95
C ASP A 171 -17.91 4.64 24.66
N ASP A 172 -16.86 5.11 23.96
CA ASP A 172 -17.02 5.88 22.74
C ASP A 172 -17.35 5.00 21.53
N SER A 173 -18.30 5.46 20.71
CA SER A 173 -18.78 4.70 19.55
C SER A 173 -17.67 4.42 18.53
N LYS A 174 -16.67 5.29 18.44
CA LYS A 174 -15.59 5.22 17.45
C LYS A 174 -14.60 4.08 17.73
N MET A 175 -14.17 3.89 18.98
CA MET A 175 -13.29 2.77 19.31
C MET A 175 -14.01 1.43 19.21
N ILE A 176 -15.29 1.37 19.61
CA ILE A 176 -16.11 0.17 19.42
C ILE A 176 -16.25 -0.16 17.92
N GLU A 177 -16.49 0.83 17.08
CA GLU A 177 -16.52 0.65 15.62
C GLU A 177 -15.16 0.18 15.09
N THR A 178 -14.06 0.75 15.57
CA THR A 178 -12.68 0.35 15.21
C THR A 178 -12.42 -1.13 15.53
N PHE A 179 -12.87 -1.60 16.69
CA PHE A 179 -12.80 -3.01 17.07
C PHE A 179 -13.65 -3.88 16.13
N ASN A 180 -14.89 -3.47 15.84
CA ASN A 180 -15.79 -4.21 14.94
C ASN A 180 -15.23 -4.26 13.51
N LEU A 181 -14.57 -3.20 13.02
CA LEU A 181 -13.89 -3.18 11.72
C LEU A 181 -12.76 -4.22 11.68
N ALA A 182 -12.00 -4.38 12.77
CA ALA A 182 -10.98 -5.43 12.87
C ALA A 182 -11.60 -6.84 12.85
N ASP A 183 -12.65 -7.10 13.64
CA ASP A 183 -13.35 -8.39 13.63
C ASP A 183 -13.99 -8.68 12.27
N GLU A 184 -14.62 -7.69 11.63
CA GLU A 184 -15.21 -7.83 10.30
C GLU A 184 -14.15 -8.16 9.24
N ALA A 185 -13.00 -7.47 9.27
CA ALA A 185 -11.88 -7.69 8.36
C ALA A 185 -11.24 -9.08 8.52
N MET A 186 -11.11 -9.56 9.76
CA MET A 186 -10.62 -10.91 10.06
C MET A 186 -11.63 -11.95 9.59
N SER A 187 -12.89 -11.80 10.00
CA SER A 187 -14.00 -12.68 9.63
C SER A 187 -14.15 -12.84 8.11
N LEU A 188 -14.08 -11.74 7.36
CA LEU A 188 -14.20 -11.75 5.90
C LEU A 188 -13.03 -12.51 5.25
N SER A 189 -11.82 -12.38 5.80
CA SER A 189 -10.66 -13.12 5.32
C SER A 189 -10.75 -14.60 5.67
N THR A 190 -11.24 -14.96 6.87
CA THR A 190 -11.51 -16.34 7.25
C THR A 190 -12.47 -17.00 6.27
N GLU A 191 -13.60 -16.36 5.99
CA GLU A 191 -14.60 -16.85 5.04
C GLU A 191 -13.97 -17.12 3.66
N LYS A 192 -13.26 -16.13 3.09
CA LYS A 192 -12.59 -16.26 1.79
C LYS A 192 -11.58 -17.40 1.76
N VAL A 193 -10.82 -17.56 2.84
CA VAL A 193 -9.82 -18.62 2.95
C VAL A 193 -10.47 -19.99 3.05
N CYS A 194 -11.53 -20.14 3.84
CA CYS A 194 -12.28 -21.39 3.90
C CYS A 194 -12.82 -21.80 2.52
N PHE A 195 -13.38 -20.88 1.74
CA PHE A 195 -13.83 -21.17 0.37
C PHE A 195 -12.69 -21.61 -0.54
N LYS A 196 -11.54 -20.90 -0.50
CA LYS A 196 -10.36 -21.29 -1.29
C LYS A 196 -9.80 -22.66 -0.91
N PHE A 197 -9.77 -22.98 0.39
CA PHE A 197 -9.36 -24.30 0.85
C PHE A 197 -10.36 -25.39 0.48
N HIS A 198 -11.66 -25.10 0.47
CA HIS A 198 -12.67 -26.04 0.01
C HIS A 198 -12.44 -26.39 -1.47
N ASP A 199 -12.28 -25.40 -2.33
CA ASP A 199 -11.97 -25.60 -3.75
C ASP A 199 -10.62 -26.32 -3.96
N PHE A 200 -9.60 -25.95 -3.19
CA PHE A 200 -8.30 -26.65 -3.20
C PHE A 200 -8.44 -28.12 -2.77
N ALA A 201 -9.21 -28.40 -1.72
CA ALA A 201 -9.44 -29.75 -1.21
C ALA A 201 -10.21 -30.62 -2.22
N GLU A 202 -11.13 -30.03 -2.99
CA GLU A 202 -11.81 -30.71 -4.10
C GLU A 202 -10.83 -31.05 -5.23
N ARG A 203 -9.98 -30.09 -5.64
CA ARG A 203 -8.99 -30.29 -6.71
C ARG A 203 -7.93 -31.35 -6.40
N VAL A 204 -7.50 -31.46 -5.14
CA VAL A 204 -6.41 -32.36 -4.72
C VAL A 204 -6.94 -33.75 -4.27
N GLY A 205 -8.26 -33.94 -4.22
CA GLY A 205 -8.84 -35.23 -3.81
C GLY A 205 -8.69 -35.52 -2.31
N ILE A 206 -8.73 -34.48 -1.48
CA ILE A 206 -8.69 -34.61 -0.01
C ILE A 206 -9.94 -35.33 0.51
N SER A 207 -9.84 -35.99 1.67
CA SER A 207 -10.91 -36.79 2.25
C SER A 207 -12.25 -36.03 2.37
N THR A 208 -13.35 -36.76 2.20
CA THR A 208 -14.70 -36.20 2.36
C THR A 208 -14.95 -35.68 3.79
N SER A 209 -14.26 -36.24 4.79
CA SER A 209 -14.33 -35.78 6.18
C SER A 209 -13.86 -34.33 6.31
N LEU A 210 -12.65 -34.01 5.83
CA LEU A 210 -12.12 -32.65 5.90
C LEU A 210 -12.99 -31.66 5.13
N ARG A 211 -13.49 -32.05 3.94
CA ARG A 211 -14.39 -31.18 3.16
C ARG A 211 -15.66 -30.83 3.92
N ASN A 212 -16.24 -31.77 4.65
CA ASN A 212 -17.43 -31.53 5.47
C ASN A 212 -17.14 -30.58 6.64
N GLU A 213 -15.95 -30.70 7.24
CA GLU A 213 -15.51 -29.76 8.29
C GLU A 213 -15.26 -28.35 7.76
N LEU A 214 -14.72 -28.21 6.54
CA LEU A 214 -14.59 -26.91 5.89
C LEU A 214 -15.97 -26.30 5.63
N LYS A 215 -16.94 -27.08 5.16
CA LYS A 215 -18.33 -26.62 4.96
C LYS A 215 -18.98 -26.17 6.27
N SER A 216 -18.79 -26.92 7.36
CA SER A 216 -19.35 -26.54 8.66
C SER A 216 -18.71 -25.26 9.21
N LYS A 217 -17.40 -25.07 9.00
CA LYS A 217 -16.68 -23.83 9.33
C LYS A 217 -17.17 -22.63 8.52
N ILE A 218 -17.34 -22.80 7.20
CA ILE A 218 -17.91 -21.78 6.32
C ILE A 218 -19.28 -21.34 6.87
N LYS A 219 -20.16 -22.31 7.16
CA LYS A 219 -21.49 -22.02 7.70
C LYS A 219 -21.42 -21.27 9.04
N THR A 220 -20.58 -21.73 9.96
CA THR A 220 -20.41 -21.11 11.28
C THR A 220 -19.96 -19.65 11.17
N GLU A 221 -19.01 -19.36 10.28
CA GLU A 221 -18.53 -18.00 10.11
C GLU A 221 -19.59 -17.11 9.42
N ILE A 222 -20.36 -17.64 8.47
CA ILE A 222 -21.49 -16.93 7.84
C ILE A 222 -22.55 -16.56 8.88
N ASP A 223 -23.02 -17.54 9.67
CA ASP A 223 -24.05 -17.33 10.68
C ASP A 223 -23.60 -16.26 11.70
N ARG A 224 -22.31 -16.27 12.04
CA ARG A 224 -21.71 -15.24 12.90
C ARG A 224 -21.73 -13.87 12.24
N ARG A 225 -21.32 -13.74 10.98
CA ARG A 225 -21.31 -12.46 10.27
C ARG A 225 -22.71 -11.85 10.20
N ILE A 226 -23.73 -12.68 9.97
CA ILE A 226 -25.14 -12.28 10.01
C ILE A 226 -25.51 -11.77 11.41
N THR A 227 -25.17 -12.52 12.46
CA THR A 227 -25.47 -12.14 13.85
C THR A 227 -24.77 -10.83 14.26
N ALA A 228 -23.57 -10.57 13.72
CA ALA A 228 -22.82 -9.35 13.98
C ALA A 228 -23.24 -8.16 13.09
N GLY A 229 -24.17 -8.36 12.15
CA GLY A 229 -24.62 -7.31 11.22
C GLY A 229 -23.59 -6.94 10.15
N TYR A 230 -22.62 -7.81 9.86
CA TYR A 230 -21.62 -7.56 8.83
C TYR A 230 -22.19 -7.81 7.43
N ALA A 231 -21.80 -6.98 6.46
CA ALA A 231 -22.18 -7.17 5.07
C ALA A 231 -21.75 -8.57 4.60
N THR A 232 -22.73 -9.39 4.24
CA THR A 232 -22.55 -10.81 3.96
C THR A 232 -22.80 -11.12 2.48
N GLN A 233 -21.81 -11.81 1.91
CA GLN A 233 -21.82 -12.65 0.71
C GLN A 233 -22.23 -12.07 -0.64
N ILE A 234 -21.57 -12.61 -1.67
CA ILE A 234 -22.03 -12.53 -3.04
C ILE A 234 -23.16 -13.55 -3.19
N ILE A 235 -24.41 -13.10 -3.13
CA ILE A 235 -25.60 -13.92 -3.33
C ILE A 235 -25.94 -13.93 -4.83
N PRO A 236 -26.01 -15.11 -5.49
CA PRO A 236 -26.42 -15.19 -6.89
C PRO A 236 -27.79 -14.49 -7.12
N GLY A 237 -27.86 -13.63 -8.13
CA GLY A 237 -29.07 -12.88 -8.48
C GLY A 237 -29.31 -11.57 -7.70
N ARG A 238 -28.47 -11.24 -6.70
CA ARG A 238 -28.59 -10.01 -5.89
C ARG A 238 -27.48 -9.01 -6.18
N HIS A 239 -27.57 -8.35 -7.34
CA HIS A 239 -26.49 -7.50 -7.85
C HIS A 239 -26.09 -6.35 -6.92
N VAL A 240 -27.05 -5.68 -6.29
CA VAL A 240 -26.80 -4.51 -5.42
C VAL A 240 -26.08 -4.92 -4.15
N GLU A 241 -26.56 -5.95 -3.45
CA GLU A 241 -25.92 -6.44 -2.23
C GLU A 241 -24.50 -6.96 -2.50
N ASN A 242 -24.30 -7.60 -3.66
CA ASN A 242 -22.99 -8.09 -4.08
C ASN A 242 -21.99 -6.96 -4.33
N GLU A 243 -22.45 -5.87 -4.93
CA GLU A 243 -21.62 -4.67 -5.14
C GLU A 243 -21.23 -4.04 -3.80
N ILE A 244 -22.16 -3.96 -2.84
CA ILE A 244 -21.88 -3.46 -1.49
C ILE A 244 -20.86 -4.35 -0.78
N ALA A 245 -21.01 -5.68 -0.84
CA ALA A 245 -20.07 -6.62 -0.25
C ALA A 245 -18.66 -6.52 -0.87
N LEU A 246 -18.59 -6.33 -2.19
CA LEU A 246 -17.33 -6.12 -2.91
C LEU A 246 -16.67 -4.79 -2.54
N TYR A 247 -17.46 -3.70 -2.48
CA TYR A 247 -16.99 -2.40 -2.03
C TYR A 247 -16.45 -2.47 -0.60
N ARG A 248 -17.21 -3.11 0.31
CA ARG A 248 -16.82 -3.28 1.72
C ARG A 248 -15.51 -4.05 1.87
N THR A 249 -15.29 -5.08 1.04
CA THR A 249 -14.00 -5.77 0.96
C THR A 249 -12.85 -4.80 0.68
N GLY A 250 -13.02 -3.92 -0.31
CA GLY A 250 -12.00 -2.94 -0.68
C GLY A 250 -11.74 -1.92 0.43
N VAL A 251 -12.79 -1.47 1.11
CA VAL A 251 -12.69 -0.55 2.26
C VAL A 251 -11.92 -1.19 3.42
N LEU A 252 -12.28 -2.42 3.82
CA LEU A 252 -11.62 -3.12 4.93
C LEU A 252 -10.14 -3.37 4.62
N LYS A 253 -9.81 -3.75 3.37
CA LYS A 253 -8.41 -3.92 2.95
C LYS A 253 -7.63 -2.60 3.05
N LYS A 254 -8.17 -1.50 2.50
CA LYS A 254 -7.52 -0.18 2.61
C LYS A 254 -7.36 0.25 4.07
N TRP A 255 -8.35 -0.05 4.90
CA TRP A 255 -8.31 0.26 6.32
C TRP A 255 -7.23 -0.55 7.06
N THR A 256 -7.08 -1.85 6.81
CA THR A 256 -6.01 -2.65 7.43
C THR A 256 -4.62 -2.30 6.88
N ASP A 257 -4.47 -2.06 5.58
CA ASP A 257 -3.18 -1.74 4.95
C ASP A 257 -2.68 -0.33 5.31
N SER A 258 -3.60 0.59 5.62
CA SER A 258 -3.27 2.01 5.84
C SER A 258 -2.32 2.26 7.01
N CYS A 259 -2.24 1.37 8.01
CA CYS A 259 -1.30 1.53 9.13
C CYS A 259 0.16 1.29 8.73
N MET A 260 0.40 0.82 7.50
CA MET A 260 1.73 0.45 7.02
C MET A 260 2.38 1.45 6.10
N PHE A 261 1.59 2.34 5.52
CA PHE A 261 2.13 3.38 4.67
C PHE A 261 2.84 4.42 5.52
N MET A 262 4.05 4.77 5.07
CA MET A 262 4.81 5.86 5.64
C MET A 262 4.25 7.18 5.11
N ASP A 263 4.25 8.21 5.95
CA ASP A 263 3.85 9.54 5.54
C ASP A 263 4.81 10.08 4.48
N LYS A 264 4.22 10.67 3.44
CA LYS A 264 4.96 11.27 2.33
C LYS A 264 5.13 12.76 2.60
N THR A 265 6.28 13.16 3.12
CA THR A 265 6.73 14.54 2.95
C THR A 265 7.41 14.65 1.60
N GLN A 266 6.67 15.10 0.58
CA GLN A 266 7.30 15.55 -0.66
C GLN A 266 8.10 16.81 -0.33
N VAL A 267 9.43 16.71 -0.34
CA VAL A 267 10.30 17.87 -0.31
C VAL A 267 10.24 18.50 -1.69
N LYS A 268 9.23 19.35 -1.91
CA LYS A 268 9.26 20.24 -3.06
C LYS A 268 10.45 21.19 -2.85
N PRO A 269 11.30 21.44 -3.88
CA PRO A 269 12.31 22.48 -3.77
C PRO A 269 11.61 23.77 -3.32
N SER A 270 12.18 24.44 -2.31
CA SER A 270 11.49 25.56 -1.69
C SER A 270 11.12 26.59 -2.76
N ILE A 271 9.83 26.95 -2.83
CA ILE A 271 9.29 27.90 -3.81
C ILE A 271 10.15 29.17 -3.87
N HIS A 272 10.70 29.59 -2.73
CA HIS A 272 11.60 30.74 -2.61
C HIS A 272 12.94 30.59 -3.35
N VAL A 273 13.58 29.42 -3.32
CA VAL A 273 14.83 29.18 -4.07
C VAL A 273 14.56 29.19 -5.57
N THR A 274 13.48 28.54 -6.00
CA THR A 274 13.08 28.55 -7.41
C THR A 274 12.75 29.98 -7.87
N GLN A 275 12.00 30.75 -7.08
CA GLN A 275 11.70 32.16 -7.38
C GLN A 275 12.96 33.04 -7.42
N ALA A 276 13.92 32.82 -6.51
CA ALA A 276 15.18 33.56 -6.50
C ALA A 276 15.99 33.29 -7.78
N LEU A 277 16.13 32.03 -8.18
CA LEU A 277 16.81 31.64 -9.42
C LEU A 277 16.10 32.20 -10.66
N MET A 278 14.77 32.15 -10.70
CA MET A 278 13.98 32.76 -11.79
C MET A 278 14.17 34.28 -11.86
N SER A 279 14.30 34.96 -10.71
CA SER A 279 14.54 36.41 -10.68
C SER A 279 15.94 36.78 -11.18
N ILE A 280 16.95 35.97 -10.86
CA ILE A 280 18.32 36.14 -11.37
C ILE A 280 18.35 35.95 -12.88
N ALA A 281 17.72 34.90 -13.41
CA ALA A 281 17.61 34.67 -14.85
C ALA A 281 16.93 35.84 -15.57
N ALA A 282 15.86 36.39 -14.99
CA ALA A 282 15.17 37.56 -15.54
C ALA A 282 16.07 38.82 -15.55
N GLY A 283 16.86 39.03 -14.50
CA GLY A 283 17.81 40.14 -14.40
C GLY A 283 18.94 40.07 -15.42
N ILE A 284 19.49 38.87 -15.65
CA ILE A 284 20.52 38.62 -16.69
C ILE A 284 19.95 38.92 -18.07
N ALA A 285 18.75 38.42 -18.39
CA ALA A 285 18.09 38.67 -19.66
C ALA A 285 17.80 40.18 -19.88
N MET A 286 17.36 40.89 -18.84
CA MET A 286 17.09 42.33 -18.92
C MET A 286 18.37 43.16 -19.12
N THR A 287 19.46 42.77 -18.48
CA THR A 287 20.77 43.42 -18.63
C THR A 287 21.29 43.27 -20.07
N ALA A 288 21.17 42.07 -20.65
CA ALA A 288 21.55 41.83 -22.05
C ALA A 288 20.74 42.71 -23.03
N ALA A 289 19.43 42.85 -22.80
CA ALA A 289 18.56 43.69 -23.62
C ALA A 289 18.92 45.18 -23.54
N LEU A 290 19.23 45.67 -22.33
CA LEU A 290 19.66 47.05 -22.12
C LEU A 290 21.01 47.33 -22.81
N LEU A 291 21.98 46.42 -22.68
CA LEU A 291 23.26 46.55 -23.38
C LEU A 291 23.09 46.61 -24.90
N LEU A 292 22.20 45.78 -25.45
CA LEU A 292 21.91 45.80 -26.89
C LEU A 292 21.24 47.11 -27.32
N THR A 293 20.36 47.64 -26.47
CA THR A 293 19.67 48.92 -26.69
C THR A 293 20.67 50.07 -26.71
N PHE A 294 21.58 50.14 -25.73
CA PHE A 294 22.64 51.15 -25.68
C PHE A 294 23.64 51.03 -26.84
N PHE A 295 23.95 49.79 -27.26
CA PHE A 295 24.78 49.56 -28.43
C PHE A 295 24.10 50.04 -29.71
N ALA A 296 22.81 49.74 -29.89
CA ALA A 296 22.04 50.17 -31.04
C ALA A 296 22.01 51.71 -31.15
N ASP A 297 21.72 52.39 -30.04
CA ASP A 297 21.63 53.85 -29.97
C ASP A 297 22.96 54.55 -30.30
N LYS A 298 24.10 53.94 -29.93
CA LYS A 298 25.44 54.50 -30.17
C LYS A 298 25.92 54.39 -31.61
N TYR A 299 25.54 53.34 -32.34
CA TYR A 299 26.18 52.99 -33.62
C TYR A 299 25.27 53.11 -34.85
N PHE A 300 23.95 53.30 -34.70
CA PHE A 300 23.00 53.25 -35.83
C PHE A 300 22.08 54.49 -35.93
N PRO A 301 21.61 54.86 -37.15
CA PRO A 301 20.60 55.90 -37.35
C PRO A 301 19.21 55.47 -36.85
N THR A 302 18.36 56.43 -36.49
CA THR A 302 17.10 56.27 -35.72
C THR A 302 16.15 55.17 -36.23
N MET A 303 16.05 54.95 -37.55
CA MET A 303 15.18 53.92 -38.13
C MET A 303 15.72 52.50 -37.94
N GLN A 304 17.05 52.31 -37.91
CA GLN A 304 17.70 51.01 -37.68
C GLN A 304 17.77 50.67 -36.18
N VAL A 305 17.81 51.69 -35.31
CA VAL A 305 17.75 51.53 -33.84
C VAL A 305 16.43 50.90 -33.40
N ALA A 306 15.30 51.35 -33.96
CA ALA A 306 13.99 50.80 -33.61
C ALA A 306 13.88 49.29 -33.88
N VAL A 307 14.41 48.83 -35.02
CA VAL A 307 14.44 47.40 -35.40
C VAL A 307 15.35 46.61 -34.46
N LEU A 308 16.52 47.15 -34.12
CA LEU A 308 17.47 46.52 -33.20
C LEU A 308 16.92 46.39 -31.77
N ILE A 309 16.16 47.36 -31.30
CA ILE A 309 15.49 47.30 -29.98
C ILE A 309 14.43 46.20 -29.96
N VAL A 310 13.60 46.09 -31.01
CA VAL A 310 12.61 45.01 -31.14
C VAL A 310 13.30 43.64 -31.16
N LEU A 311 14.38 43.50 -31.93
CA LEU A 311 15.18 42.27 -31.96
C LEU A 311 15.79 41.96 -30.58
N GLY A 312 16.31 42.96 -29.87
CA GLY A 312 16.82 42.79 -28.51
C GLY A 312 15.76 42.35 -27.51
N TYR A 313 14.51 42.80 -27.69
CA TYR A 313 13.40 42.38 -26.86
C TYR A 313 12.96 40.94 -27.16
N ILE A 314 13.02 40.50 -28.43
CA ILE A 314 12.79 39.09 -28.80
C ILE A 314 13.91 38.20 -28.24
N VAL A 315 15.16 38.64 -28.34
CA VAL A 315 16.33 37.92 -27.76
C VAL A 315 16.20 37.80 -26.24
N ARG A 316 15.75 38.85 -25.56
CA ARG A 316 15.43 38.81 -24.12
C ARG A 316 14.45 37.70 -23.79
N ASP A 317 13.35 37.61 -24.53
CA ASP A 317 12.28 36.66 -24.23
C ASP A 317 12.75 35.22 -24.48
N ARG A 318 13.50 35.00 -25.56
CA ARG A 318 14.13 33.69 -25.84
C ARG A 318 15.19 33.29 -24.81
N LEU A 319 16.04 34.22 -24.37
CA LEU A 319 17.03 33.96 -23.32
C LEU A 319 16.36 33.62 -21.98
N LYS A 320 15.29 34.32 -21.63
CA LYS A 320 14.50 34.04 -20.43
C LYS A 320 13.90 32.64 -20.45
N ASP A 321 13.35 32.21 -21.59
CA ASP A 321 12.79 30.87 -21.72
C ASP A 321 13.86 29.78 -21.74
N MET A 322 15.00 30.01 -22.40
CA MET A 322 16.14 29.08 -22.35
C MET A 322 16.70 28.94 -20.93
N LEU A 323 16.85 30.04 -20.19
CA LEU A 323 17.33 30.00 -18.80
C LEU A 323 16.32 29.33 -17.86
N ARG A 324 15.02 29.45 -18.13
CA ARG A 324 13.97 28.73 -17.40
C ARG A 324 13.96 27.22 -17.68
N GLY A 325 14.33 26.80 -18.88
CA GLY A 325 14.41 25.37 -19.23
C GLY A 325 15.64 24.65 -18.68
N VAL A 326 16.67 25.40 -18.25
CA VAL A 326 17.93 24.85 -17.69
C VAL A 326 17.92 24.85 -16.15
N LEU A 327 17.00 25.59 -15.51
CA LEU A 327 16.87 25.76 -14.06
C LEU A 327 15.75 24.91 -13.46
#